data_AF-A0A3R7IBD0-F1
#
_entry.id   AF-A0A3R7IBD0-F1
#
_cell.length_a   1.000
_cell.length_b   1.000
_cell.length_c   1.000
_cell.angle_alpha   90.00
_cell.angle_beta   90.00
_cell.angle_gamma   90.00
#
_symmetry.space_group_name_H-M   'P 1'
#
loop_
_entity.id
_entity.type
_entity.pdbx_description
1 polymer ?
#
loop_
_entity_poly.entity_id
_entity_poly.type
_entity_poly.pdbx_seq_one_letter_code
_entity_poly.pdbx_strand_id
1 'polypeptide(L)'
;MTRGQFRQAVAPHLEAGSPLAEWMSAFMAHTFRTIESLHRDQVGDAVDLSLHDPVCVWYALTADDAGWKPSDASPEDIRVETTGQWTRGACIVDRRCRQRIEGEEESASDHGHWLSTRAGNRIWRMDGSPAEKNFGEILLERIFR
;
A
#
# COMPACT_ATOMS: atom_id res chain seq x y z
N MET A 1 11.16 0.32 -6.09
CA MET A 1 11.59 0.49 -7.50
C MET A 1 12.58 1.62 -7.58
N THR A 2 13.80 1.36 -8.05
CA THR A 2 14.86 2.37 -8.06
C THR A 2 14.75 3.34 -9.23
N ARG A 3 15.33 4.55 -9.07
CA ARG A 3 15.48 5.53 -10.15
C ARG A 3 16.25 4.95 -11.35
N GLY A 4 17.28 4.15 -11.08
CA GLY A 4 18.05 3.47 -12.12
C GLY A 4 17.19 2.50 -12.94
N GLN A 5 16.43 1.62 -12.28
CA GLN A 5 15.49 0.70 -12.94
C GLN A 5 14.45 1.45 -13.78
N PHE A 6 13.85 2.52 -13.24
CA PHE A 6 12.90 3.35 -13.97
C PHE A 6 13.52 3.97 -15.23
N ARG A 7 14.71 4.59 -15.10
CA ARG A 7 15.40 5.21 -16.23
C ARG A 7 15.70 4.19 -17.33
N GLN A 8 16.20 3.01 -16.97
CA GLN A 8 16.52 1.95 -17.92
C GLN A 8 15.28 1.47 -18.67
N ALA A 9 14.18 1.25 -17.96
CA ALA A 9 12.94 0.78 -18.56
C ALA A 9 12.30 1.82 -19.49
N VAL A 10 12.36 3.11 -19.13
CA VAL A 10 11.65 4.17 -19.86
C VAL A 10 12.44 4.72 -21.05
N ALA A 11 13.77 4.61 -21.05
CA ALA A 11 14.64 5.15 -22.10
C ALA A 11 14.24 4.75 -23.54
N PRO A 12 14.00 3.46 -23.87
CA PRO A 12 13.57 3.07 -25.22
C PRO A 12 12.24 3.71 -25.65
N HIS A 13 11.31 3.92 -24.71
CA HIS A 13 10.01 4.52 -25.00
C HIS A 13 10.10 6.03 -25.22
N LEU A 14 11.04 6.71 -24.54
CA LEU A 14 11.35 8.11 -24.82
C LEU A 14 11.98 8.28 -26.20
N GLU A 15 12.92 7.41 -26.57
CA GLU A 15 13.54 7.42 -27.90
C GLU A 15 12.51 7.17 -29.02
N ALA A 16 11.48 6.36 -28.74
CA ALA A 16 10.35 6.14 -29.62
C ALA A 16 9.32 7.29 -29.64
N GLY A 17 9.51 8.35 -28.84
CA GLY A 17 8.61 9.50 -28.77
C GLY A 17 7.27 9.22 -28.08
N SER A 18 7.23 8.29 -27.11
CA SER A 18 6.00 7.95 -26.38
C SER A 18 5.56 9.11 -25.47
N PRO A 19 4.35 9.70 -25.69
CA PRO A 19 3.85 10.77 -24.83
C PRO A 19 3.64 10.32 -23.38
N LEU A 20 3.30 9.04 -23.19
CA LEU A 20 3.18 8.44 -21.87
C LEU A 20 4.54 8.39 -21.15
N ALA A 21 5.60 8.00 -21.87
CA ALA A 21 6.95 7.97 -21.32
C ALA A 21 7.46 9.37 -20.95
N GLU A 22 7.18 10.38 -21.78
CA GLU A 22 7.50 11.78 -21.49
C GLU A 22 6.78 12.29 -20.25
N TRP A 23 5.46 12.09 -20.18
CA TRP A 23 4.64 12.50 -19.05
C TRP A 23 5.06 11.81 -17.75
N MET A 24 5.28 10.48 -17.80
CA MET A 24 5.75 9.72 -16.64
C MET A 24 7.12 10.17 -16.16
N SER A 25 8.05 10.40 -17.10
CA SER A 25 9.39 10.88 -16.77
C SER A 25 9.35 12.24 -16.07
N ALA A 26 8.44 13.14 -16.48
CA ALA A 26 8.33 14.48 -15.91
C ALA A 26 7.98 14.43 -14.41
N PHE A 27 6.93 13.70 -14.02
CA PHE A 27 6.54 13.64 -12.60
C PHE A 27 7.47 12.75 -11.78
N MET A 28 7.91 11.62 -12.32
CA MET A 28 8.82 10.70 -11.61
C MET A 28 10.17 11.34 -11.31
N ALA A 29 10.69 12.18 -12.21
CA ALA A 29 11.93 12.91 -11.96
C ALA A 29 11.81 13.83 -10.74
N HIS A 30 10.66 14.48 -10.53
CA HIS A 30 10.42 15.27 -9.32
C HIS A 30 10.30 14.38 -8.08
N THR A 31 9.53 13.28 -8.16
CA THR A 31 9.36 12.33 -7.06
C THR A 31 10.70 11.80 -6.55
N PHE A 32 11.58 11.33 -7.42
CA PHE A 32 12.90 10.83 -7.01
C PHE A 32 13.78 11.92 -6.38
N ARG A 33 13.76 13.15 -6.92
CA ARG A 33 14.48 14.27 -6.30
C ARG A 33 13.95 14.59 -4.90
N THR A 34 12.64 14.52 -4.70
CA THR A 34 12.03 14.74 -3.38
C THR A 34 12.48 13.68 -2.39
N ILE A 35 12.47 12.39 -2.77
CA ILE A 35 12.95 11.30 -1.91
C ILE A 35 14.44 11.50 -1.55
N GLU A 36 15.28 11.76 -2.54
CA GLU A 36 16.72 12.05 -2.35
C GLU A 36 16.95 13.26 -1.41
N SER A 37 16.06 14.27 -1.43
CA SER A 37 16.16 15.42 -0.53
C SER A 37 15.76 15.11 0.92
N LEU A 38 14.90 14.11 1.14
CA LEU A 38 14.38 13.74 2.45
C LEU A 38 15.22 12.68 3.16
N HIS A 39 15.94 11.84 2.40
CA HIS A 39 16.64 10.66 2.91
C HIS A 39 18.13 10.71 2.56
N ARG A 40 19.00 10.74 3.59
CA ARG A 40 20.46 10.85 3.42
C ARG A 40 21.11 9.63 2.77
N ASP A 41 20.45 8.48 2.82
CA ASP A 41 20.92 7.19 2.30
C ASP A 41 20.39 6.88 0.88
N GLN A 42 19.55 7.75 0.32
CA GLN A 42 18.96 7.60 -1.01
C GLN A 42 19.65 8.55 -1.99
N VAL A 43 20.61 8.06 -2.79
CA VAL A 43 21.42 8.90 -3.68
C VAL A 43 21.45 8.36 -5.10
N GLY A 44 21.27 9.26 -6.08
CA GLY A 44 21.40 8.97 -7.50
C GLY A 44 20.46 7.86 -7.98
N ASP A 45 21.03 6.86 -8.66
CA ASP A 45 20.24 5.76 -9.23
C ASP A 45 19.72 4.77 -8.18
N ALA A 46 20.30 4.78 -6.97
CA ALA A 46 19.89 3.91 -5.88
C ALA A 46 18.64 4.43 -5.15
N VAL A 47 18.18 5.65 -5.44
CA VAL A 47 16.96 6.22 -4.85
C VAL A 47 15.79 5.27 -5.12
N ASP A 48 15.22 4.73 -4.05
CA ASP A 48 14.13 3.75 -4.12
C ASP A 48 12.77 4.41 -3.84
N LEU A 49 11.83 4.15 -4.74
CA LEU A 49 10.44 4.56 -4.57
C LEU A 49 9.61 3.38 -4.05
N SER A 50 8.97 3.61 -2.90
CA SER A 50 7.90 2.76 -2.36
C SER A 50 6.62 2.91 -3.17
N LEU A 51 6.15 1.82 -3.78
CA LEU A 51 5.01 1.80 -4.70
C LEU A 51 3.67 1.55 -3.97
N HIS A 52 3.27 2.44 -3.05
CA HIS A 52 2.04 2.25 -2.26
C HIS A 52 0.78 2.14 -3.13
N ASP A 53 0.45 3.19 -3.89
CA ASP A 53 -0.79 3.23 -4.67
C ASP A 53 -0.81 2.19 -5.81
N PRO A 54 0.30 1.95 -6.54
CA PRO A 54 0.31 0.91 -7.56
C PRO A 54 0.06 -0.50 -7.01
N VAL A 55 0.48 -0.81 -5.77
CA VAL A 55 0.17 -2.09 -5.13
C VAL A 55 -1.34 -2.24 -4.87
N CYS A 56 -2.05 -1.15 -4.57
CA CYS A 56 -3.52 -1.20 -4.42
C CYS A 56 -4.22 -1.57 -5.74
N VAL A 57 -3.79 -0.97 -6.86
CA VAL A 57 -4.32 -1.32 -8.19
C VAL A 57 -3.94 -2.76 -8.55
N TRP A 58 -2.72 -3.17 -8.23
CA TRP A 58 -2.26 -4.54 -8.44
C TRP A 58 -3.13 -5.56 -7.71
N TYR A 59 -3.43 -5.32 -6.44
CA TYR A 59 -4.36 -6.13 -5.67
C TYR A 59 -5.73 -6.22 -6.34
N ALA A 60 -6.31 -5.08 -6.75
CA ALA A 60 -7.62 -5.08 -7.41
C ALA A 60 -7.64 -5.92 -8.71
N LEU A 61 -6.53 -5.94 -9.46
CA LEU A 61 -6.40 -6.71 -10.70
C LEU A 61 -6.07 -8.19 -10.48
N THR A 62 -5.53 -8.54 -9.31
CA THR A 62 -4.95 -9.87 -9.03
C THR A 62 -5.42 -10.46 -7.70
N ALA A 63 -6.58 -10.04 -7.19
CA ALA A 63 -7.05 -10.40 -5.86
C ALA A 63 -7.17 -11.92 -5.64
N ASP A 64 -7.39 -12.68 -6.72
CA ASP A 64 -7.48 -14.14 -6.70
C ASP A 64 -6.10 -14.84 -6.72
N ASP A 65 -5.00 -14.10 -6.86
CA ASP A 65 -3.65 -14.66 -6.83
C ASP A 65 -3.31 -15.19 -5.43
N ALA A 66 -2.90 -16.46 -5.36
CA ALA A 66 -2.60 -17.14 -4.10
C ALA A 66 -1.39 -16.54 -3.34
N GLY A 67 -0.61 -15.67 -3.98
CA GLY A 67 0.48 -14.90 -3.36
C GLY A 67 -0.02 -13.82 -2.39
N TRP A 68 -1.27 -13.37 -2.50
CA TRP A 68 -1.88 -12.51 -1.49
C TRP A 68 -2.17 -13.32 -0.23
N LYS A 69 -1.48 -13.00 0.86
CA LYS A 69 -1.61 -13.71 2.13
C LYS A 69 -2.24 -12.79 3.17
N PRO A 70 -3.43 -13.12 3.71
CA PRO A 70 -3.99 -12.36 4.81
C PRO A 70 -3.11 -12.53 6.06
N SER A 71 -3.14 -11.54 6.94
CA SER A 71 -2.53 -11.62 8.27
C SER A 71 -3.14 -12.74 9.10
N ASP A 72 -2.38 -13.29 10.04
CA ASP A 72 -2.87 -14.32 10.98
C ASP A 72 -4.03 -13.83 11.86
N ALA A 73 -4.16 -12.51 12.02
CA ALA A 73 -5.22 -11.87 12.80
C ALA A 73 -6.48 -11.57 11.95
N SER A 74 -6.43 -11.74 10.63
CA SER A 74 -7.56 -11.46 9.75
C SER A 74 -8.70 -12.48 9.92
N PRO A 75 -9.98 -12.05 9.82
CA PRO A 75 -10.42 -10.67 9.66
C PRO A 75 -10.27 -9.85 10.96
N GLU A 76 -9.67 -8.67 10.82
CA GLU A 76 -9.35 -7.75 11.92
C GLU A 76 -10.45 -6.69 12.09
N ASP A 77 -10.71 -6.31 13.34
CA ASP A 77 -11.48 -5.11 13.67
C ASP A 77 -10.51 -3.93 13.76
N ILE A 78 -10.37 -3.21 12.65
CA ILE A 78 -9.57 -1.99 12.54
C ILE A 78 -10.51 -0.79 12.53
N ARG A 79 -10.29 0.17 13.44
CA ARG A 79 -11.10 1.40 13.55
C ARG A 79 -10.25 2.65 13.41
N VAL A 80 -10.87 3.81 13.25
CA VAL A 80 -10.15 5.08 13.05
C VAL A 80 -10.42 6.00 14.24
N GLU A 81 -9.37 6.50 14.86
CA GLU A 81 -9.49 7.55 15.89
C GLU A 81 -9.87 8.89 15.24
N THR A 82 -10.94 9.52 15.72
CA THR A 82 -11.52 10.71 15.08
C THR A 82 -11.40 11.99 15.91
N THR A 83 -11.08 11.89 17.20
CA THR A 83 -11.18 12.98 18.18
C THR A 83 -9.86 13.33 18.87
N GLY A 84 -8.95 12.37 19.03
CA GLY A 84 -7.69 12.57 19.74
C GLY A 84 -6.81 13.63 19.09
N GLN A 85 -6.25 14.55 19.90
CA GLN A 85 -5.41 15.64 19.38
C GLN A 85 -4.20 15.13 18.57
N TRP A 86 -3.56 14.06 19.03
CA TRP A 86 -2.32 13.52 18.45
C TRP A 86 -2.53 12.28 17.59
N THR A 87 -3.64 11.59 17.79
CA THR A 87 -3.92 10.27 17.20
C THR A 87 -5.04 10.30 16.18
N ARG A 88 -5.63 11.47 15.90
CA ARG A 88 -6.66 11.61 14.86
C ARG A 88 -6.15 11.07 13.52
N GLY A 89 -6.92 10.17 12.93
CA GLY A 89 -6.59 9.47 11.68
C GLY A 89 -5.80 8.18 11.87
N ALA A 90 -5.39 7.81 13.09
CA ALA A 90 -4.71 6.56 13.33
C ALA A 90 -5.67 5.36 13.21
N CYS A 91 -5.19 4.29 12.57
CA CYS A 91 -5.83 2.98 12.60
C CYS A 91 -5.58 2.29 13.96
N ILE A 92 -6.63 1.99 14.69
CA ILE A 92 -6.61 1.37 16.02
C ILE A 92 -7.04 -0.08 15.90
N VAL A 93 -6.27 -0.97 16.54
CA VAL A 93 -6.53 -2.42 16.60
C VAL A 93 -6.43 -2.90 18.05
N ASP A 94 -7.22 -3.91 18.42
CA ASP A 94 -6.99 -4.60 19.69
C ASP A 94 -5.80 -5.53 19.57
N ARG A 95 -4.81 -5.38 20.44
CA ARG A 95 -3.74 -6.36 20.58
C ARG A 95 -3.76 -7.05 21.94
N ARG A 96 -4.78 -6.80 22.76
CA ARG A 96 -4.93 -7.42 24.09
C ARG A 96 -5.40 -8.86 23.91
N CYS A 97 -4.90 -9.76 24.74
CA CYS A 97 -5.35 -11.15 24.81
C CYS A 97 -6.67 -11.26 25.61
N ARG A 98 -7.73 -10.62 25.10
CA ARG A 98 -9.07 -10.64 25.71
C ARG A 98 -10.01 -11.52 24.89
N GLN A 99 -10.93 -12.18 25.56
CA GLN A 99 -11.95 -12.99 24.89
C GLN A 99 -12.90 -12.10 24.08
N ARG A 100 -13.38 -12.64 22.95
CA ARG A 100 -14.42 -11.99 22.16
C ARG A 100 -15.73 -11.98 22.93
N ILE A 101 -16.52 -10.93 22.70
CA ILE A 101 -17.82 -10.76 23.35
C ILE A 101 -18.89 -11.17 22.35
N GLU A 102 -19.78 -12.06 22.78
CA GLU A 102 -21.01 -12.34 22.04
C GLU A 102 -21.92 -11.11 22.16
N GLY A 103 -21.94 -10.29 21.11
CA GLY A 103 -22.85 -9.16 21.02
C GLY A 103 -24.20 -9.64 20.50
N GLU A 104 -25.29 -9.17 21.09
CA GLU A 104 -26.64 -9.50 20.62
C GLU A 104 -27.03 -8.67 19.37
N GLU A 105 -26.50 -7.44 19.24
CA GLU A 105 -26.91 -6.46 18.23
C GLU A 105 -25.74 -5.91 17.39
N GLU A 106 -26.02 -5.62 16.12
CA GLU A 106 -25.17 -4.81 15.25
C GLU A 106 -25.31 -3.33 15.64
N SER A 107 -24.19 -2.62 15.77
CA SER A 107 -24.17 -1.21 16.18
C SER A 107 -23.14 -0.46 15.36
N ALA A 108 -23.52 0.74 14.90
CA ALA A 108 -22.62 1.68 14.23
C ALA A 108 -21.79 2.51 15.22
N SER A 109 -22.06 2.40 16.53
CA SER A 109 -21.28 3.06 17.58
C SER A 109 -20.09 2.20 17.98
N ASP A 110 -18.96 2.83 18.24
CA ASP A 110 -17.78 2.14 18.74
C ASP A 110 -17.81 1.89 20.25
N HIS A 111 -18.60 2.67 20.98
CA HIS A 111 -18.57 2.70 22.43
C HIS A 111 -19.00 1.37 23.04
N GLY A 112 -18.07 0.69 23.73
CA GLY A 112 -18.35 -0.60 24.38
C GLY A 112 -18.45 -1.80 23.43
N HIS A 113 -18.30 -1.60 22.12
CA HIS A 113 -18.48 -2.65 21.11
C HIS A 113 -17.17 -3.28 20.63
N TRP A 114 -16.05 -2.98 21.30
CA TRP A 114 -14.76 -3.59 21.00
C TRP A 114 -14.80 -5.10 21.30
N LEU A 115 -14.18 -5.93 20.46
CA LEU A 115 -14.21 -7.41 20.53
C LEU A 115 -15.58 -8.06 20.29
N SER A 116 -16.61 -7.30 19.94
CA SER A 116 -17.92 -7.85 19.57
C SER A 116 -17.80 -8.76 18.34
N THR A 117 -18.44 -9.92 18.39
CA THR A 117 -18.55 -10.81 17.23
C THR A 117 -19.53 -10.30 16.17
N ARG A 118 -20.43 -9.38 16.53
CA ARG A 118 -21.45 -8.81 15.62
C ARG A 118 -21.24 -7.35 15.22
N ALA A 119 -20.52 -6.57 16.01
CA ALA A 119 -20.23 -5.17 15.72
C ALA A 119 -18.75 -4.97 15.31
N GLY A 120 -18.45 -3.79 14.75
CA GLY A 120 -17.11 -3.40 14.27
C GLY A 120 -16.80 -3.89 12.85
N ASN A 121 -15.56 -3.64 12.42
CA ASN A 121 -15.14 -3.94 11.06
C ASN A 121 -14.64 -5.39 10.92
N ARG A 122 -14.67 -5.92 9.69
CA ARG A 122 -14.12 -7.24 9.33
C ARG A 122 -13.20 -7.07 8.14
N ILE A 123 -12.02 -6.51 8.41
CA ILE A 123 -11.06 -6.15 7.38
C ILE A 123 -10.07 -7.30 7.21
N TRP A 124 -9.99 -7.81 5.99
CA TRP A 124 -8.94 -8.72 5.58
C TRP A 124 -7.71 -7.90 5.19
N ARG A 125 -6.71 -7.90 6.07
CA ARG A 125 -5.47 -7.17 5.85
C ARG A 125 -4.44 -8.12 5.26
N MET A 126 -3.92 -7.79 4.08
CA MET A 126 -2.88 -8.60 3.43
C MET A 126 -1.52 -8.27 4.04
N ASP A 127 -0.79 -9.32 4.46
CA ASP A 127 0.59 -9.26 4.96
C ASP A 127 1.60 -9.73 3.91
N GLY A 128 1.16 -10.52 2.93
CA GLY A 128 1.98 -10.94 1.79
C GLY A 128 1.38 -10.52 0.46
N SER A 129 2.23 -10.31 -0.53
CA SER A 129 1.82 -10.01 -1.91
C SER A 129 2.58 -10.86 -2.94
N PRO A 130 1.99 -11.14 -4.11
CA PRO A 130 2.76 -11.68 -5.22
C PRO A 130 3.79 -10.65 -5.69
N ALA A 131 4.96 -11.13 -6.13
CA ALA A 131 6.03 -10.33 -6.72
C ALA A 131 6.66 -9.24 -5.80
N GLU A 132 6.72 -9.46 -4.48
CA GLU A 132 7.31 -8.51 -3.50
C GLU A 132 8.70 -7.96 -3.90
N LYS A 133 9.52 -8.76 -4.58
CA LYS A 133 10.90 -8.39 -4.94
C LYS A 133 11.02 -7.66 -6.29
N ASN A 134 10.07 -7.85 -7.20
CA ASN A 134 10.19 -7.39 -8.58
C ASN A 134 8.92 -6.69 -9.10
N PHE A 135 7.98 -6.34 -8.22
CA PHE A 135 6.72 -5.67 -8.59
C PHE A 135 6.95 -4.41 -9.44
N GLY A 136 7.97 -3.60 -9.14
CA GLY A 136 8.28 -2.41 -9.91
C GLY A 136 8.66 -2.69 -11.37
N GLU A 137 9.38 -3.79 -11.63
CA GLU A 137 9.74 -4.21 -12.99
C GLU A 137 8.49 -4.67 -13.74
N ILE A 138 7.68 -5.54 -13.11
CA ILE A 138 6.41 -6.02 -13.66
C ILE A 138 5.47 -4.86 -13.99
N LEU A 139 5.40 -3.85 -13.11
CA LEU A 139 4.57 -2.67 -13.30
C LEU A 139 4.99 -1.90 -14.55
N LEU A 140 6.28 -1.60 -14.71
CA LEU A 140 6.80 -0.86 -15.85
C LEU A 140 6.62 -1.64 -17.16
N GLU A 141 6.89 -2.95 -17.15
CA GLU A 141 6.63 -3.83 -18.29
C GLU A 141 5.16 -3.80 -18.71
N ARG A 142 4.22 -3.80 -17.75
CA ARG A 142 2.78 -3.74 -18.06
C ARG A 142 2.33 -2.39 -18.57
N ILE A 143 2.91 -1.29 -18.07
CA ILE A 143 2.55 0.07 -18.49
C ILE A 143 3.00 0.34 -19.93
N PHE A 144 4.18 -0.12 -20.30
CA PHE A 144 4.80 0.18 -21.60
C PHE A 144 4.73 -0.95 -22.64
N ARG A 145 3.92 -1.98 -22.36
CA ARG A 145 3.65 -3.08 -23.28
C ARG A 145 2.99 -2.64 -24.58
#